data_AF-A0A3N5V0X9-F1
#
_entry.id   AF-A0A3N5V0X9-F1
#
_cell.length_a   1.000
_cell.length_b   1.000
_cell.length_c   1.000
_cell.angle_alpha   90.00
_cell.angle_beta   90.00
_cell.angle_gamma   90.00
#
_symmetry.space_group_name_H-M   'P 1'
#
loop_
_entity.id
_entity.type
_entity.pdbx_description
1 polymer ?
#
loop_
_entity_poly.entity_id
_entity_poly.type
_entity_poly.pdbx_seq_one_letter_code
_entity_poly.pdbx_strand_id
1 'polypeptide(L)'
;MVSTPCNYVQFVFTPPIVIFLVFLLQLMPIKGEEIKKAEFNFVAAGDWGCGHEAIHTFSMMKSMEPELYLGLGDYSYQNSIDCWVDIVKSAGNAFKISLGNHDTEGKLLRAYMDEFKLDKQYYSFNYRNAHFVALSTELNKDEVKQQLQFVRNDLLRAKANQNID
;
A
#
# COMPACT_ATOMS: atom_id res chain seq x y z
N MET A 1 -64.22 46.18 -35.79
CA MET A 1 -62.87 46.72 -35.56
C MET A 1 -62.18 45.79 -34.57
N VAL A 2 -61.17 45.06 -35.03
CA VAL A 2 -60.48 44.02 -34.24
C VAL A 2 -59.19 44.62 -33.70
N SER A 3 -59.01 44.64 -32.38
CA SER A 3 -57.77 45.06 -31.72
C SER A 3 -56.87 43.83 -31.51
N THR A 4 -55.72 43.82 -32.18
CA THR A 4 -54.64 42.86 -31.94
C THR A 4 -53.80 43.28 -30.72
N PRO A 5 -53.44 42.35 -29.80
CA PRO A 5 -52.50 42.65 -28.74
C PRO A 5 -51.06 42.50 -29.26
N CYS A 6 -50.21 43.47 -28.92
CA CYS A 6 -48.79 43.47 -29.23
C CYS A 6 -48.05 42.62 -28.19
N ASN A 7 -47.36 41.57 -28.63
CA ASN A 7 -46.53 40.71 -27.78
C ASN A 7 -45.26 41.44 -27.34
N TYR A 8 -45.05 41.52 -26.02
CA TYR A 8 -43.79 42.02 -25.44
C TYR A 8 -42.84 40.84 -25.25
N VAL A 9 -41.90 40.67 -26.17
CA VAL A 9 -40.76 39.77 -25.98
C VAL A 9 -39.73 40.52 -25.14
N GLN A 10 -39.58 40.16 -23.86
CA GLN A 10 -38.50 40.69 -23.03
C GLN A 10 -37.18 40.01 -23.40
N PHE A 11 -36.30 40.74 -24.07
CA PHE A 11 -34.91 40.34 -24.28
C PHE A 11 -34.15 40.49 -22.97
N VAL A 12 -33.79 39.37 -22.35
CA VAL A 12 -32.85 39.36 -21.22
C VAL A 12 -31.47 39.66 -21.79
N PHE A 13 -31.01 40.89 -21.62
CA PHE A 13 -29.69 41.33 -22.06
C PHE A 13 -28.65 40.84 -21.05
N THR A 14 -28.00 39.71 -21.34
CA THR A 14 -26.86 39.28 -20.54
C THR A 14 -25.68 40.21 -20.87
N PRO A 15 -25.13 40.92 -19.87
CA PRO A 15 -24.06 41.87 -20.15
C PRO A 15 -22.83 41.12 -20.69
N PRO A 16 -22.14 41.67 -21.71
CA PRO A 16 -21.02 41.00 -22.39
C PRO A 16 -19.88 40.61 -21.43
N ILE A 17 -19.79 41.27 -20.27
CA ILE A 17 -18.85 40.97 -19.18
C ILE A 17 -19.04 39.54 -18.63
N VAL A 18 -20.29 39.07 -18.51
CA VAL A 18 -20.60 37.72 -17.97
C VAL A 18 -20.17 36.65 -18.97
N ILE A 19 -20.39 36.89 -20.27
CA ILE A 19 -19.97 35.99 -21.35
C ILE A 19 -18.43 35.92 -21.40
N PHE A 20 -17.75 37.07 -21.23
CA PHE A 20 -16.30 37.16 -21.24
C PHE A 20 -15.65 36.42 -20.04
N LEU A 21 -16.25 36.51 -18.85
CA LEU A 21 -15.79 35.79 -17.66
C LEU A 21 -15.94 34.27 -17.78
N VAL A 22 -17.03 33.78 -18.37
CA VAL A 22 -17.22 32.34 -18.63
C VAL A 22 -16.19 31.82 -19.64
N PHE A 23 -15.89 32.59 -20.68
CA PHE A 23 -14.82 32.27 -21.63
C PHE A 23 -13.43 32.26 -20.97
N LEU A 24 -13.15 33.19 -20.05
CA LEU A 24 -11.89 33.23 -19.30
C LEU A 24 -11.70 32.00 -18.40
N LEU A 25 -12.77 31.46 -17.81
CA LEU A 25 -12.73 30.21 -17.04
C LEU A 25 -12.46 28.98 -17.91
N GLN A 26 -12.91 28.97 -19.18
CA GLN A 26 -12.63 27.89 -20.14
C GLN A 26 -11.21 27.94 -20.72
N LEU A 27 -10.52 29.07 -20.61
CA LEU A 27 -9.15 29.27 -21.08
C LEU A 27 -8.10 28.96 -20.02
N MET A 28 -8.50 28.69 -18.77
CA MET A 28 -7.57 28.16 -17.78
C MET A 28 -7.26 26.70 -18.16
N PRO A 29 -6.00 26.36 -18.51
CA PRO A 29 -5.64 24.97 -18.71
C PRO A 29 -5.92 24.22 -17.39
N ILE A 30 -6.84 23.25 -17.43
CA ILE A 30 -6.97 22.27 -16.35
C ILE A 30 -5.63 21.52 -16.35
N LYS A 31 -4.72 21.94 -15.48
CA LYS A 31 -3.47 21.25 -15.27
C LYS A 31 -3.82 19.99 -14.50
N GLY A 32 -4.18 18.94 -15.23
CA GLY A 32 -4.25 17.60 -14.66
C GLY A 32 -2.88 17.31 -14.06
N GLU A 33 -2.85 17.07 -12.76
CA GLU A 33 -1.63 16.63 -12.10
C GLU A 33 -1.29 15.27 -12.69
N GLU A 34 -0.25 15.23 -13.50
CA GLU A 34 0.30 13.98 -14.01
C GLU A 34 0.81 13.23 -12.78
N ILE A 35 0.06 12.22 -12.32
CA ILE A 35 0.54 11.31 -11.28
C ILE A 35 1.75 10.63 -11.90
N LYS A 36 2.95 11.10 -11.54
CA LYS A 36 4.20 10.39 -11.80
C LYS A 36 4.06 9.04 -11.10
N LYS A 37 3.67 8.02 -11.86
CA LYS A 37 3.72 6.63 -11.44
C LYS A 37 5.13 6.41 -10.91
N ALA A 38 5.24 6.27 -9.60
CA ALA A 38 6.51 6.20 -8.95
C ALA A 38 7.05 4.79 -9.20
N GLU A 39 7.90 4.63 -10.21
CA GLU A 39 8.56 3.36 -10.46
C GLU A 39 9.40 2.99 -9.23
N PHE A 40 9.16 1.78 -8.71
CA PHE A 40 9.97 1.14 -7.69
C PHE A 40 10.01 -0.36 -7.94
N ASN A 41 11.02 -1.02 -7.39
CA ASN A 41 11.15 -2.47 -7.41
C ASN A 41 11.07 -3.03 -5.99
N PHE A 42 10.62 -4.26 -5.88
CA PHE A 42 10.66 -5.03 -4.65
C PHE A 42 10.96 -6.48 -5.00
N VAL A 43 11.50 -7.21 -4.03
CA VAL A 43 11.75 -8.65 -4.16
C VAL A 43 11.05 -9.37 -3.01
N ALA A 44 10.53 -10.55 -3.30
CA ALA A 44 9.80 -11.35 -2.33
C ALA A 44 10.24 -12.82 -2.41
N ALA A 45 10.33 -13.47 -1.26
CA ALA A 45 10.42 -14.93 -1.17
C ALA A 45 9.97 -15.40 0.22
N GLY A 46 9.81 -16.71 0.42
CA GLY A 46 9.54 -17.35 1.71
C GLY A 46 10.27 -18.70 1.78
N ASP A 47 10.08 -19.43 2.87
CA ASP A 47 10.44 -20.86 2.98
C ASP A 47 11.92 -21.18 2.74
N TRP A 48 12.84 -20.27 3.08
CA TRP A 48 14.25 -20.43 2.69
C TRP A 48 15.22 -20.81 3.81
N GLY A 49 14.74 -20.91 5.05
CA GLY A 49 15.54 -21.48 6.15
C GLY A 49 16.79 -20.67 6.51
N CYS A 50 17.77 -21.38 7.07
CA CYS A 50 19.10 -20.88 7.39
C CYS A 50 20.18 -21.64 6.59
N GLY A 51 21.43 -21.17 6.69
CA GLY A 51 22.58 -21.84 6.07
C GLY A 51 22.94 -21.28 4.68
N HIS A 52 23.69 -22.06 3.91
CA HIS A 52 24.30 -21.58 2.67
C HIS A 52 23.27 -21.17 1.62
N GLU A 53 22.20 -21.95 1.46
CA GLU A 53 21.13 -21.66 0.51
C GLU A 53 20.35 -20.40 0.90
N ALA A 54 20.09 -20.19 2.19
CA ALA A 54 19.45 -18.98 2.69
C ALA A 54 20.30 -17.72 2.42
N ILE A 55 21.62 -17.81 2.64
CA ILE A 55 22.57 -16.74 2.32
C ILE A 55 22.57 -16.48 0.81
N HIS A 56 22.56 -17.52 -0.01
CA HIS A 56 22.52 -17.40 -1.46
C HIS A 56 21.23 -16.72 -1.93
N THR A 57 20.05 -17.13 -1.42
CA THR A 57 18.77 -16.48 -1.68
C THR A 57 18.81 -15.00 -1.36
N PHE A 58 19.27 -14.63 -0.16
CA PHE A 58 19.35 -13.22 0.21
C PHE A 58 20.41 -12.44 -0.60
N SER A 59 21.52 -13.09 -0.98
CA SER A 59 22.51 -12.49 -1.89
C SER A 59 21.90 -12.21 -3.27
N MET A 60 21.12 -13.14 -3.81
CA MET A 60 20.40 -12.96 -5.07
C MET A 60 19.37 -11.82 -4.96
N MET A 61 18.59 -11.77 -3.87
CA MET A 61 17.68 -10.66 -3.58
C MET A 61 18.41 -9.32 -3.57
N LYS A 62 19.56 -9.22 -2.90
CA LYS A 62 20.37 -7.98 -2.87
C LYS A 62 20.93 -7.61 -4.24
N SER A 63 21.32 -8.59 -5.06
CA SER A 63 21.86 -8.35 -6.40
C SER A 63 20.86 -7.74 -7.38
N MET A 64 19.56 -7.83 -7.07
CA MET A 64 18.49 -7.16 -7.81
C MET A 64 18.33 -5.67 -7.45
N GLU A 65 19.11 -5.17 -6.49
CA GLU A 65 19.07 -3.80 -5.96
C GLU A 65 17.63 -3.31 -5.66
N PRO A 66 16.86 -4.05 -4.85
CA PRO A 66 15.46 -3.73 -4.58
C PRO A 66 15.33 -2.59 -3.56
N GLU A 67 14.31 -1.78 -3.73
CA GLU A 67 13.91 -0.75 -2.76
C GLU A 67 13.20 -1.33 -1.52
N LEU A 68 12.57 -2.50 -1.68
CA LEU A 68 11.90 -3.25 -0.62
C LEU A 68 12.19 -4.75 -0.69
N TYR A 69 12.31 -5.37 0.48
CA TYR A 69 12.41 -6.81 0.65
C TYR A 69 11.17 -7.32 1.39
N LEU A 70 10.49 -8.32 0.83
CA LEU A 70 9.30 -8.93 1.42
C LEU A 70 9.61 -10.40 1.79
N GLY A 71 9.71 -10.68 3.08
CA GLY A 71 9.69 -12.06 3.61
C GLY A 71 8.26 -12.56 3.69
N LEU A 72 8.01 -13.74 3.15
CA LEU A 72 6.67 -14.33 3.01
C LEU A 72 6.37 -15.45 4.03
N GLY A 73 7.10 -15.51 5.13
CA GLY A 73 6.96 -16.51 6.18
C GLY A 73 7.92 -17.70 6.04
N ASP A 74 7.95 -18.51 7.09
CA ASP A 74 8.72 -19.73 7.26
C ASP A 74 10.23 -19.49 7.11
N TYR A 75 10.78 -18.84 8.13
CA TYR A 75 12.10 -18.23 8.07
C TYR A 75 13.22 -19.12 8.55
N SER A 76 13.33 -19.38 9.86
CA SER A 76 14.50 -20.09 10.39
C SER A 76 14.34 -21.61 10.30
N TYR A 77 13.12 -22.13 10.44
CA TYR A 77 12.85 -23.55 10.75
C TYR A 77 13.69 -24.06 11.95
N GLN A 78 14.05 -23.17 12.87
CA GLN A 78 14.85 -23.45 14.06
C GLN A 78 14.13 -22.97 15.32
N ASN A 79 14.60 -23.44 16.49
CA ASN A 79 14.11 -22.99 17.79
C ASN A 79 14.58 -21.56 18.20
N SER A 80 15.26 -20.85 17.30
CA SER A 80 15.66 -19.43 17.43
C SER A 80 15.56 -18.73 16.07
N ILE A 81 15.47 -17.40 16.09
CA ILE A 81 15.41 -16.56 14.89
C ILE A 81 16.79 -16.08 14.42
N ASP A 82 17.80 -16.20 15.29
CA ASP A 82 19.10 -15.52 15.15
C ASP A 82 19.77 -15.80 13.81
N CYS A 83 19.80 -17.07 13.36
CA CYS A 83 20.47 -17.44 12.11
C CYS A 83 19.84 -16.76 10.89
N TRP A 84 18.53 -16.55 10.90
CA TRP A 84 17.82 -15.95 9.77
C TRP A 84 17.89 -14.42 9.85
N VAL A 85 17.69 -13.85 11.03
CA VAL A 85 17.83 -12.40 11.28
C VAL A 85 19.23 -11.92 10.90
N ASP A 86 20.27 -12.68 11.26
CA ASP A 86 21.65 -12.35 10.90
C ASP A 86 21.90 -12.28 9.39
N ILE A 87 21.17 -13.08 8.60
CA ILE A 87 21.26 -13.05 7.13
C ILE A 87 20.64 -11.76 6.61
N VAL A 88 19.43 -11.42 7.06
CA VAL A 88 18.65 -10.32 6.47
C VAL A 88 18.94 -8.94 7.08
N LYS A 89 19.61 -8.86 8.24
CA LYS A 89 19.81 -7.61 9.01
C LYS A 89 20.36 -6.43 8.22
N SER A 90 21.18 -6.70 7.20
CA SER A 90 21.76 -5.65 6.35
C SER A 90 20.73 -4.87 5.53
N ALA A 91 19.51 -5.41 5.32
CA ALA A 91 18.41 -4.70 4.67
C ALA A 91 17.70 -3.69 5.60
N GLY A 92 17.88 -3.81 6.92
CA GLY A 92 17.30 -2.92 7.91
C GLY A 92 15.79 -2.70 7.72
N ASN A 93 15.36 -1.44 7.80
CA ASN A 93 13.94 -1.07 7.75
C ASN A 93 13.25 -1.34 6.39
N ALA A 94 14.01 -1.60 5.32
CA ALA A 94 13.48 -1.96 4.01
C ALA A 94 12.93 -3.39 3.95
N PHE A 95 13.26 -4.23 4.94
CA PHE A 95 12.75 -5.59 5.05
C PHE A 95 11.41 -5.61 5.81
N LYS A 96 10.39 -6.20 5.19
CA LYS A 96 9.05 -6.39 5.73
C LYS A 96 8.72 -7.88 5.73
N ILE A 97 7.97 -8.34 6.73
CA ILE A 97 7.67 -9.77 6.92
C ILE A 97 6.17 -10.04 7.03
N SER A 98 5.69 -11.16 6.50
CA SER A 98 4.54 -11.89 7.06
C SER A 98 5.04 -13.04 7.95
N LEU A 99 4.16 -13.70 8.69
CA LEU A 99 4.53 -14.82 9.56
C LEU A 99 3.83 -16.08 9.05
N GLY A 100 4.60 -17.15 8.83
CA GLY A 100 4.12 -18.48 8.48
C GLY A 100 3.97 -19.38 9.71
N ASN A 101 3.54 -20.62 9.49
CA ASN A 101 3.30 -21.56 10.59
C ASN A 101 4.57 -21.83 11.41
N HIS A 102 5.75 -21.94 10.77
CA HIS A 102 7.00 -22.18 11.49
C HIS A 102 7.53 -20.97 12.27
N ASP A 103 7.00 -19.78 12.01
CA ASP A 103 7.39 -18.56 12.72
C ASP A 103 6.54 -18.31 13.96
N THR A 104 5.37 -18.93 14.03
CA THR A 104 4.39 -18.71 15.11
C THR A 104 4.48 -19.74 16.25
N GLU A 105 5.41 -20.68 16.16
CA GLU A 105 5.59 -21.74 17.16
C GLU A 105 6.23 -21.22 18.46
N GLY A 106 5.49 -21.35 19.57
CA GLY A 106 6.01 -21.11 20.92
C GLY A 106 6.60 -19.71 21.11
N LYS A 107 7.89 -19.63 21.43
CA LYS A 107 8.58 -18.36 21.66
C LYS A 107 8.97 -17.61 20.37
N LEU A 108 8.91 -18.27 19.21
CA LEU A 108 9.33 -17.68 17.93
C LEU A 108 8.43 -16.52 17.52
N LEU A 109 7.12 -16.66 17.74
CA LEU A 109 6.15 -15.61 17.42
C LEU A 109 6.55 -14.28 18.03
N ARG A 110 6.82 -14.28 19.34
CA ARG A 110 7.22 -13.08 20.07
C ARG A 110 8.59 -12.57 19.60
N ALA A 111 9.53 -13.47 19.34
CA ALA A 111 10.86 -13.08 18.89
C ALA A 111 10.82 -12.34 17.54
N TYR A 112 10.08 -12.86 16.56
CA TYR A 112 9.91 -12.17 15.27
C TYR A 112 9.13 -10.86 15.40
N MET A 113 8.04 -10.84 16.20
CA MET A 113 7.27 -9.61 16.42
C MET A 113 8.11 -8.52 17.09
N ASP A 114 8.94 -8.86 18.08
CA ASP A 114 9.81 -7.92 18.77
C ASP A 114 10.93 -7.40 17.85
N GLU A 115 11.60 -8.28 17.09
CA GLU A 115 12.68 -7.91 16.13
C GLU A 115 12.17 -6.96 15.04
N PHE A 116 11.01 -7.26 14.47
CA PHE A 116 10.41 -6.48 13.38
C PHE A 116 9.44 -5.38 13.86
N LYS A 117 9.32 -5.17 15.17
CA LYS A 117 8.50 -4.13 15.81
C LYS A 117 7.04 -4.19 15.36
N LEU A 118 6.46 -5.38 15.36
CA LEU A 118 5.09 -5.64 14.95
C LEU A 118 4.18 -5.70 16.19
N ASP A 119 3.16 -4.84 16.23
CA ASP A 119 2.12 -4.90 17.27
C ASP A 119 1.13 -6.05 17.05
N LYS A 120 0.96 -6.46 15.78
CA LYS A 120 0.05 -7.51 15.34
C LYS A 120 0.73 -8.33 14.24
N GLN A 121 0.30 -9.59 14.10
CA GLN A 121 0.76 -10.47 13.01
C GLN A 121 0.26 -10.02 11.62
N TYR A 122 -0.60 -9.01 11.56
CA TYR A 122 -1.07 -8.37 10.34
C TYR A 122 -0.93 -6.86 10.45
N TYR A 123 -0.57 -6.24 9.34
CA TYR A 123 -0.35 -4.80 9.25
C TYR A 123 -0.36 -4.37 7.79
N SER A 124 -0.27 -3.06 7.57
CA SER A 124 -0.12 -2.51 6.23
C SER A 124 0.83 -1.33 6.23
N PHE A 125 1.35 -1.01 5.05
CA PHE A 125 2.21 0.14 4.84
C PHE A 125 2.08 0.62 3.39
N ASN A 126 2.37 1.89 3.20
CA ASN A 126 2.51 2.45 1.86
C ASN A 126 3.99 2.49 1.51
N TYR A 127 4.30 2.16 0.26
CA TYR A 127 5.60 2.43 -0.32
C TYR A 127 5.42 3.03 -1.69
N ARG A 128 5.90 4.26 -1.84
CA ARG A 128 5.58 5.11 -2.98
C ARG A 128 4.05 5.15 -3.20
N ASN A 129 3.58 4.76 -4.38
CA ASN A 129 2.17 4.73 -4.75
C ASN A 129 1.51 3.35 -4.55
N ALA A 130 2.20 2.38 -3.95
CA ALA A 130 1.62 1.06 -3.66
C ALA A 130 1.25 0.93 -2.19
N HIS A 131 0.13 0.27 -1.94
CA HIS A 131 -0.32 -0.12 -0.61
C HIS A 131 -0.16 -1.62 -0.41
N PHE A 132 0.65 -2.01 0.58
CA PHE A 132 0.93 -3.39 0.92
C PHE A 132 0.20 -3.79 2.20
N VAL A 133 -0.38 -4.98 2.20
CA VAL A 133 -1.04 -5.56 3.37
C VAL A 133 -0.42 -6.92 3.64
N ALA A 134 0.20 -7.07 4.82
CA ALA A 134 0.65 -8.36 5.33
C ALA A 134 -0.47 -8.97 6.17
N LEU A 135 -0.90 -10.18 5.80
CA LEU A 135 -1.92 -10.94 6.51
C LEU A 135 -1.26 -12.10 7.27
N SER A 136 -1.80 -12.44 8.43
CA SER A 136 -1.46 -13.68 9.11
C SER A 136 -2.43 -14.78 8.73
N THR A 137 -1.86 -15.95 8.42
CA THR A 137 -2.57 -17.21 8.17
C THR A 137 -2.71 -18.06 9.44
N GLU A 138 -2.05 -17.65 10.53
CA GLU A 138 -1.86 -18.46 11.75
C GLU A 138 -2.67 -17.95 12.95
N LEU A 139 -3.73 -17.18 12.67
CA LEU A 139 -4.59 -16.58 13.68
C LEU A 139 -5.66 -17.53 14.19
N ASN A 140 -6.07 -17.37 15.44
CA ASN A 140 -7.26 -18.03 15.95
C ASN A 140 -8.56 -17.40 15.37
N LYS A 141 -9.70 -18.06 15.56
CA LYS A 141 -10.99 -17.64 14.97
C LYS A 141 -11.41 -16.21 15.31
N ASP A 142 -11.16 -15.74 16.53
CA ASP A 142 -11.56 -14.39 16.93
C ASP A 142 -10.59 -13.34 16.40
N GLU A 143 -9.30 -13.65 16.33
CA GLU A 143 -8.29 -12.82 15.69
C GLU A 143 -8.52 -12.69 14.17
N VAL A 144 -8.96 -13.76 13.49
CA VAL A 144 -9.32 -13.72 12.06
C VAL A 144 -10.45 -12.71 11.80
N LYS A 145 -11.46 -12.62 12.68
CA LYS A 145 -12.53 -11.61 12.55
C LYS A 145 -11.98 -10.19 12.66
N GLN A 146 -11.04 -9.98 13.59
CA GLN A 146 -10.38 -8.68 13.76
C GLN A 146 -9.51 -8.33 12.54
N GLN A 147 -8.75 -9.29 12.01
CA GLN A 147 -7.98 -9.12 10.78
C GLN A 147 -8.89 -8.76 9.61
N LEU A 148 -10.01 -9.45 9.43
CA LEU A 148 -10.97 -9.14 8.37
C LEU A 148 -11.52 -7.71 8.47
N GLN A 149 -11.86 -7.28 9.69
CA GLN A 149 -12.32 -5.91 9.93
C GLN A 149 -11.21 -4.88 9.68
N PHE A 150 -9.97 -5.19 10.06
CA PHE A 150 -8.80 -4.38 9.76
C PHE A 150 -8.63 -4.22 8.25
N VAL A 151 -8.51 -5.32 7.49
CA VAL A 151 -8.28 -5.30 6.03
C VAL A 151 -9.38 -4.53 5.32
N ARG A 152 -10.66 -4.74 5.70
CA ARG A 152 -11.77 -4.01 5.09
C ARG A 152 -11.62 -2.50 5.27
N ASN A 153 -11.32 -2.04 6.47
CA ASN A 153 -11.16 -0.62 6.76
C ASN A 153 -9.90 -0.06 6.11
N ASP A 154 -8.85 -0.84 6.05
CA ASP A 154 -7.56 -0.48 5.49
C ASP A 154 -7.62 -0.27 3.98
N LEU A 155 -8.20 -1.23 3.25
CA LEU A 155 -8.42 -1.12 1.81
C LEU A 155 -9.36 0.03 1.46
N LEU A 156 -10.37 0.33 2.29
CA LEU A 156 -11.23 1.51 2.10
C LEU A 156 -10.45 2.82 2.22
N ARG A 157 -9.48 2.91 3.16
CA ARG A 157 -8.60 4.08 3.28
C ARG A 157 -7.63 4.17 2.11
N ALA A 158 -7.01 3.06 1.71
CA ALA A 158 -6.10 3.01 0.57
C ALA A 158 -6.80 3.48 -0.71
N LYS A 159 -8.01 2.96 -0.99
CA LYS A 159 -8.85 3.38 -2.12
C LYS A 159 -9.17 4.88 -2.13
N ALA A 160 -9.30 5.50 -0.96
CA ALA A 160 -9.61 6.93 -0.85
C ALA A 160 -8.35 7.83 -0.93
N ASN A 161 -7.15 7.24 -0.93
CA ASN A 161 -5.90 7.98 -0.95
C ASN A 161 -5.44 8.21 -2.39
N GLN A 162 -5.45 9.47 -2.84
CA GLN A 162 -5.07 9.86 -4.21
C GLN A 162 -3.58 9.62 -4.53
N ASN A 163 -2.75 9.39 -3.51
CA ASN A 163 -1.33 9.06 -3.69
C ASN A 163 -1.07 7.55 -3.84
N ILE A 164 -2.12 6.72 -3.77
CA ILE A 164 -2.05 5.26 -3.91
C ILE A 164 -2.82 4.87 -5.17
N ASP A 165 -2.21 4.03 -6.00
CA ASP A 165 -2.76 3.52 -7.26
C ASP A 165 -3.88 2.48 -7.04
#